data_AF-A0A4Z1CHW3-F1
#
_entry.id   AF-A0A4Z1CHW3-F1
#
_cell.length_a   1.000
_cell.length_b   1.000
_cell.length_c   1.000
_cell.angle_alpha   90.00
_cell.angle_beta   90.00
_cell.angle_gamma   90.00
#
_symmetry.space_group_name_H-M   'P 1'
#
loop_
_entity.id
_entity.type
_entity.pdbx_description
1 polymer ?
#
loop_
_entity_poly.entity_id
_entity_poly.type
_entity_poly.pdbx_seq_one_letter_code
_entity_poly.pdbx_strand_id
1 'polypeptide(L)'
;MRCLNNSRPPRGRRYVNLLAVPAILVWAAVAHGHGEGSGEDKGTVHAVLDPLPPELSELRVQLRRTLAPQLLVANPTGKSLVVEDETGRPFLRIGPDHAEGDLGAAAFHRTNALMAPGAIPAEASEDPRWAVVEATPNWGWFDLRLRTDSVDVPDQVVDSGKTASIGTWSLPVQFGDTVSMISGHFEYRPDANGMIQANVADLGALQGKAMVRAMPGSSRPGLFLSYYGDSPLTLMGEQDEPFLRFSQQGVEANRNSPTWATVAPAGAPSYVGNDNGSEVLWARISGGSSYGWIEPRTSYSGRVENPSQPGLVKRWQIPIQIGDSRSQIQGKSEWFPIEPEADKGH
;
A
#
# COMPACT_ATOMS: atom_id res chain seq x y z
N MET A 1 32.93 -89.68 4.29
CA MET A 1 34.16 -89.49 3.47
C MET A 1 34.83 -88.19 3.92
N ARG A 2 36.08 -88.27 4.39
CA ARG A 2 36.95 -87.11 4.74
C ARG A 2 37.79 -86.71 3.52
N CYS A 3 38.06 -85.41 3.38
CA CYS A 3 39.30 -84.71 2.96
C CYS A 3 38.94 -83.21 2.79
N LEU A 4 39.39 -82.28 3.65
CA LEU A 4 40.62 -81.44 3.57
C LEU A 4 40.81 -80.83 2.16
N ASN A 5 41.00 -79.51 1.96
CA ASN A 5 41.97 -78.62 2.62
C ASN A 5 41.73 -77.12 2.27
N ASN A 6 42.10 -76.24 3.22
CA ASN A 6 42.63 -74.85 3.14
C ASN A 6 42.24 -73.91 1.96
N SER A 7 41.88 -72.64 2.16
CA SER A 7 42.77 -71.59 2.71
C SER A 7 41.99 -70.28 2.96
N ARG A 8 42.30 -69.56 4.05
CA ARG A 8 42.05 -68.12 4.29
C ARG A 8 43.38 -67.36 4.03
N PRO A 9 43.47 -66.02 3.86
CA PRO A 9 42.80 -65.01 4.71
C PRO A 9 42.50 -63.66 3.97
N PRO A 10 42.42 -62.48 4.62
CA PRO A 10 41.15 -61.81 4.94
C PRO A 10 41.07 -60.37 4.39
N ARG A 11 39.93 -59.68 4.58
CA ARG A 11 39.82 -58.29 5.09
C ARG A 11 38.43 -57.71 4.83
N GLY A 12 37.96 -56.90 5.79
CA GLY A 12 36.97 -55.85 5.52
C GLY A 12 35.55 -56.10 6.00
N ARG A 13 35.37 -56.37 7.30
CA ARG A 13 34.06 -56.33 7.96
C ARG A 13 33.65 -54.86 8.14
N ARG A 14 32.81 -54.32 7.25
CA ARG A 14 32.08 -53.07 7.51
C ARG A 14 30.74 -53.42 8.13
N TYR A 15 30.63 -53.17 9.44
CA TYR A 15 29.38 -53.21 10.16
C TYR A 15 28.52 -52.04 9.71
N VAL A 16 27.32 -52.34 9.24
CA VAL A 16 26.23 -51.38 9.09
C VAL A 16 25.73 -51.09 10.51
N ASN A 17 26.15 -49.96 11.08
CA ASN A 17 25.58 -49.45 12.32
C ASN A 17 24.27 -48.76 12.00
N LEU A 18 23.20 -49.20 12.67
CA LEU A 18 21.97 -48.47 12.85
C LEU A 18 22.28 -47.07 13.40
N LEU A 19 21.90 -46.03 12.67
CA LEU A 19 21.70 -44.70 13.22
C LEU A 19 20.21 -44.53 13.49
N ALA A 20 19.87 -44.53 14.78
CA ALA A 20 18.59 -44.08 15.28
C ALA A 20 18.40 -42.61 14.90
N VAL A 21 17.32 -42.31 14.19
CA VAL A 21 16.85 -40.93 13.99
C VAL A 21 16.17 -40.50 15.29
N PRO A 22 16.66 -39.48 16.02
CA PRO A 22 15.87 -38.87 17.06
C PRO A 22 14.73 -38.10 16.39
N ALA A 23 13.49 -38.55 16.62
CA ALA A 23 12.29 -37.79 16.30
C ALA A 23 12.31 -36.50 17.14
N ILE A 24 12.76 -35.41 16.53
CA ILE A 24 12.59 -34.06 17.07
C ILE A 24 11.11 -33.76 16.97
N LEU A 25 10.39 -34.02 18.06
CA LEU A 25 9.08 -33.47 18.33
C LEU A 25 9.24 -31.94 18.42
N VAL A 26 9.06 -31.27 17.29
CA VAL A 26 8.83 -29.83 17.25
C VAL A 26 7.52 -29.60 17.99
N TRP A 27 7.62 -29.22 19.26
CA TRP A 27 6.53 -28.52 19.93
C TRP A 27 6.37 -27.20 19.19
N ALA A 28 5.40 -27.17 18.26
CA ALA A 28 4.85 -25.93 17.78
C ALA A 28 4.25 -25.23 19.01
N ALA A 29 5.02 -24.35 19.63
CA ALA A 29 4.46 -23.34 20.49
C ALA A 29 3.47 -22.59 19.61
N VAL A 30 2.18 -22.77 19.91
CA VAL A 30 1.13 -21.86 19.48
C VAL A 30 1.52 -20.50 19.98
N ALA A 31 2.14 -19.71 19.10
CA ALA A 31 2.21 -18.28 19.23
C ALA A 31 0.77 -17.81 19.27
N HIS A 32 0.27 -17.56 20.47
CA HIS A 32 -0.97 -16.86 20.70
C HIS A 32 -0.73 -15.43 20.22
N GLY A 33 -0.96 -15.18 18.94
CA GLY A 33 -1.18 -13.85 18.43
C GLY A 33 -2.46 -13.36 19.09
N HIS A 34 -2.33 -12.48 20.09
CA HIS A 34 -3.46 -11.77 20.65
C HIS A 34 -4.03 -10.85 19.57
N GLY A 35 -5.23 -11.22 19.12
CA GLY A 35 -6.10 -10.46 18.23
C GLY A 35 -7.52 -10.96 18.45
N GLU A 36 -7.93 -11.03 19.72
CA GLU A 36 -9.30 -11.30 20.09
C GLU A 36 -10.05 -9.96 20.03
N GLY A 37 -10.59 -9.69 18.86
CA GLY A 37 -11.49 -8.58 18.56
C GLY A 37 -12.35 -8.99 17.38
N SER A 38 -13.43 -9.72 17.67
CA SER A 38 -14.45 -10.12 16.69
C SER A 38 -15.32 -8.93 16.29
N GLY A 39 -14.72 -7.95 15.62
CA GLY A 39 -15.39 -6.89 14.89
C GLY A 39 -14.58 -6.64 13.63
N GLU A 40 -15.23 -6.59 12.46
CA GLU A 40 -14.57 -6.11 11.26
C GLU A 40 -13.89 -4.77 11.60
N ASP A 41 -12.58 -4.68 11.43
CA ASP A 41 -11.82 -3.48 11.76
C ASP A 41 -12.35 -2.33 10.88
N LYS A 42 -13.14 -1.41 11.47
CA LYS A 42 -13.88 -0.38 10.71
C LYS A 42 -13.02 0.83 10.35
N GLY A 43 -11.72 0.78 10.66
CA GLY A 43 -10.77 1.84 10.39
C GLY A 43 -9.39 1.55 10.98
N THR A 44 -8.47 2.49 10.79
CA THR A 44 -7.07 2.38 11.23
C THR A 44 -6.62 3.63 11.97
N VAL A 45 -5.73 3.46 12.95
CA VAL A 45 -5.11 4.56 13.69
C VAL A 45 -3.76 4.92 13.09
N HIS A 46 -3.47 6.22 12.99
CA HIS A 46 -2.19 6.73 12.52
C HIS A 46 -1.60 7.75 13.48
N ALA A 47 -0.29 7.66 13.73
CA ALA A 47 0.46 8.78 14.29
C ALA A 47 0.68 9.86 13.21
N VAL A 48 0.46 11.12 13.58
CA VAL A 48 0.63 12.31 12.75
C VAL A 48 1.55 13.28 13.48
N LEU A 49 2.58 13.78 12.80
CA LEU A 49 3.52 14.78 13.32
C LEU A 49 2.89 16.17 13.20
N ASP A 50 2.86 16.93 14.31
CA ASP A 50 2.43 18.32 14.31
C ASP A 50 3.57 19.25 13.82
N PRO A 51 3.27 20.51 13.46
CA PRO A 51 4.29 21.49 13.14
C PRO A 51 5.33 21.59 14.26
N LEU A 52 6.62 21.59 13.88
CA LEU A 52 7.69 21.76 14.86
C LEU A 52 7.62 23.13 15.53
N PRO A 53 7.91 23.22 16.84
CA PRO A 53 8.02 24.50 17.51
C PRO A 53 9.17 25.34 16.91
N PRO A 54 9.10 26.68 16.98
CA PRO A 54 10.05 27.57 16.28
C PRO A 54 11.52 27.29 16.56
N GLU A 55 11.86 26.92 17.80
CA GLU A 55 13.22 26.58 18.23
C GLU A 55 13.77 25.30 17.59
N LEU A 56 12.91 24.43 17.05
CA LEU A 56 13.27 23.22 16.32
C LEU A 56 13.13 23.38 14.79
N SER A 57 12.79 24.58 14.30
CA SER A 57 12.51 24.82 12.87
C SER A 57 13.70 24.59 11.93
N GLU A 58 14.93 24.61 12.46
CA GLU A 58 16.16 24.31 11.71
C GLU A 58 16.39 22.80 11.51
N LEU A 59 15.67 21.95 12.26
CA LEU A 59 15.70 20.50 12.12
C LEU A 59 14.80 20.04 10.97
N ARG A 60 15.14 18.88 10.39
CA ARG A 60 14.26 18.18 9.45
C ARG A 60 13.72 16.93 10.12
N VAL A 61 12.47 16.98 10.56
CA VAL A 61 11.79 15.86 11.21
C VAL A 61 10.71 15.32 10.28
N GLN A 62 10.68 14.01 10.12
CA GLN A 62 9.67 13.31 9.33
C GLN A 62 9.13 12.13 10.11
N LEU A 63 7.83 11.87 9.95
CA LEU A 63 7.19 10.66 10.42
C LEU A 63 6.83 9.79 9.21
N ARG A 64 7.54 8.68 9.03
CA ARG A 64 7.32 7.74 7.94
C ARG A 64 6.33 6.64 8.34
N ARG A 65 5.46 6.31 7.40
CA ARG A 65 4.54 5.17 7.54
C ARG A 65 5.24 3.92 7.03
N THR A 66 5.55 3.01 7.95
CA THR A 66 6.04 1.66 7.66
C THR A 66 5.15 0.66 8.38
N LEU A 67 5.60 -0.57 8.63
CA LEU A 67 4.88 -1.51 9.51
C LEU A 67 4.71 -0.98 10.94
N ALA A 68 5.61 -0.09 11.39
CA ALA A 68 5.41 0.76 12.55
C ALA A 68 5.79 2.23 12.20
N PRO A 69 5.25 3.23 12.89
CA PRO A 69 5.66 4.62 12.66
C PRO A 69 7.16 4.79 12.96
N GLN A 70 7.88 5.38 11.99
CA GLN A 70 9.31 5.65 12.13
C GLN A 70 9.53 7.16 12.14
N LEU A 71 10.12 7.69 13.21
CA LEU A 71 10.60 9.06 13.24
C LEU A 71 11.96 9.10 12.57
N LEU A 72 12.17 10.07 11.69
CA LEU A 72 13.45 10.34 11.05
C LEU A 72 13.82 11.79 11.30
N VAL A 73 15.00 12.01 11.83
CA VAL A 73 15.51 13.36 12.12
C VAL A 73 16.84 13.55 11.41
N ALA A 74 16.97 14.66 10.70
CA ALA A 74 18.25 15.17 10.22
C ALA A 74 18.53 16.52 10.89
N ASN A 75 19.76 16.68 11.38
CA ASN A 75 20.22 17.87 12.06
C ASN A 75 21.31 18.57 11.24
N PRO A 76 20.95 19.54 10.37
CA PRO A 76 21.93 20.26 9.56
C PRO A 76 22.64 21.39 10.33
N THR A 77 22.48 21.46 11.66
CA THR A 77 22.90 22.60 12.48
C THR A 77 24.21 22.32 13.23
N GLY A 78 24.78 23.36 13.84
CA GLY A 78 25.93 23.23 14.75
C GLY A 78 25.58 22.81 16.19
N LYS A 79 24.31 22.53 16.50
CA LYS A 79 23.83 22.21 17.86
C LYS A 79 23.52 20.73 17.96
N SER A 80 23.67 20.13 19.16
CA SER A 80 23.24 18.75 19.39
C SER A 80 21.75 18.68 19.70
N LEU A 81 21.04 17.72 19.10
CA LEU A 81 19.72 17.30 19.54
C LEU A 81 19.86 16.07 20.42
N VAL A 82 19.36 16.13 21.65
CA VAL A 82 19.27 15.02 22.59
C VAL A 82 17.82 14.58 22.69
N VAL A 83 17.56 13.28 22.60
CA VAL A 83 16.23 12.68 22.74
C VAL A 83 16.16 11.87 24.04
N GLU A 84 15.08 12.09 24.78
CA GLU A 84 14.84 11.48 26.08
C GLU A 84 13.70 10.46 26.04
N ASP A 85 13.82 9.44 26.89
CA ASP A 85 12.74 8.50 27.15
C ASP A 85 11.71 9.07 28.14
N GLU A 86 10.70 8.27 28.49
CA GLU A 86 9.60 8.68 29.38
C GLU A 86 10.05 9.00 30.82
N THR A 87 11.25 8.55 31.20
CA THR A 87 11.84 8.84 32.52
C THR A 87 12.72 10.09 32.51
N GLY A 88 12.91 10.72 31.34
CA GLY A 88 13.84 11.83 31.13
C GLY A 88 15.29 11.37 30.93
N ARG A 89 15.55 10.08 30.72
CA ARG A 89 16.91 9.59 30.44
C ARG A 89 17.23 9.81 28.96
N PRO A 90 18.34 10.50 28.63
CA PRO A 90 18.83 10.58 27.26
C PRO A 90 19.21 9.22 26.71
N PHE A 91 18.77 8.89 25.49
CA PHE A 91 19.14 7.62 24.83
C PHE A 91 19.65 7.77 23.39
N LEU A 92 19.46 8.93 22.78
CA LEU A 92 19.90 9.23 21.42
C LEU A 92 20.39 10.68 21.36
N ARG A 93 21.48 10.91 20.64
CA ARG A 93 22.01 12.23 20.30
C ARG A 93 22.25 12.32 18.81
N ILE A 94 21.85 13.43 18.21
CA ILE A 94 22.14 13.75 16.81
C ILE A 94 22.92 15.05 16.82
N GLY A 95 24.25 14.92 16.73
CA GLY A 95 25.18 16.04 16.67
C GLY A 95 25.30 16.64 15.26
N PRO A 96 26.20 17.61 15.07
CA PRO A 96 26.50 18.21 13.77
C PRO A 96 27.19 17.24 12.79
N ASP A 97 27.95 16.28 13.33
CA ASP A 97 28.79 15.38 12.53
C ASP A 97 28.20 13.96 12.42
N HIS A 98 27.67 13.42 13.52
CA HIS A 98 27.25 12.03 13.64
C HIS A 98 26.07 11.87 14.61
N ALA A 99 25.48 10.68 14.64
CA ALA A 99 24.50 10.29 15.65
C ALA A 99 25.10 9.27 16.63
N GLU A 100 24.74 9.41 17.90
CA GLU A 100 25.18 8.55 19.00
C GLU A 100 23.98 7.93 19.70
N GLY A 101 24.05 6.63 19.98
CA GLY A 101 23.09 5.92 20.82
C GLY A 101 23.70 5.58 22.18
N ASP A 102 22.90 5.67 23.24
CA ASP A 102 23.27 5.12 24.55
C ASP A 102 23.00 3.60 24.55
N LEU A 103 24.05 2.80 24.39
CA LEU A 103 23.97 1.33 24.43
C LEU A 103 23.69 0.77 25.84
N GLY A 104 23.76 1.60 26.88
CA GLY A 104 23.27 1.27 28.21
C GLY A 104 21.75 1.47 28.33
N ALA A 105 21.16 2.43 27.60
CA ALA A 105 19.75 2.74 27.72
C ALA A 105 18.87 1.67 27.08
N ALA A 106 17.95 1.11 27.86
CA ALA A 106 16.95 0.18 27.34
C ALA A 106 16.13 0.82 26.20
N ALA A 107 15.80 2.12 26.31
CA ALA A 107 15.06 2.86 25.30
C ALA A 107 15.73 2.82 23.91
N PHE A 108 17.06 2.94 23.83
CA PHE A 108 17.78 2.86 22.56
C PHE A 108 17.56 1.52 21.86
N HIS A 109 17.68 0.41 22.60
CA HIS A 109 17.48 -0.93 22.04
C HIS A 109 16.03 -1.19 21.62
N ARG A 110 15.06 -0.81 22.46
CA ARG A 110 13.64 -1.05 22.18
C ARG A 110 13.14 -0.27 20.97
N THR A 111 13.67 0.93 20.76
CA THR A 111 13.23 1.82 19.67
C THR A 111 13.99 1.62 18.36
N ASN A 112 15.13 0.92 18.38
CA ASN A 112 15.90 0.64 17.18
C ASN A 112 15.51 -0.69 16.49
N ALA A 113 14.55 -1.44 17.04
CA ALA A 113 14.07 -2.70 16.50
C ALA A 113 12.56 -2.66 16.19
N LEU A 114 12.20 -2.97 14.94
CA LEU A 114 10.80 -2.96 14.49
C LEU A 114 9.95 -4.08 15.13
N MET A 115 10.49 -5.29 15.25
CA MET A 115 9.73 -6.52 15.58
C MET A 115 10.08 -7.14 16.95
N ALA A 116 11.05 -6.58 17.69
CA ALA A 116 11.52 -7.16 18.95
C ALA A 116 11.84 -6.09 20.02
N PRO A 117 10.88 -5.24 20.41
CA PRO A 117 11.10 -4.17 21.39
C PRO A 117 11.31 -4.68 22.83
N GLY A 118 11.39 -5.99 23.07
CA GLY A 118 11.52 -6.61 24.40
C GLY A 118 12.87 -7.29 24.69
N ALA A 119 13.69 -7.54 23.68
CA ALA A 119 15.01 -8.13 23.89
C ALA A 119 15.99 -7.04 24.32
N ILE A 120 15.97 -6.70 25.61
CA ILE A 120 16.97 -5.84 26.21
C ILE A 120 18.28 -6.66 26.24
N PRO A 121 19.36 -6.22 25.58
CA PRO A 121 20.64 -6.91 25.68
C PRO A 121 21.05 -6.99 27.16
N ALA A 122 21.68 -8.09 27.56
CA ALA A 122 22.19 -8.26 28.94
C ALA A 122 23.13 -7.12 29.38
N GLU A 123 23.60 -6.35 28.41
CA GLU A 123 24.52 -5.23 28.53
C GLU A 123 23.81 -3.89 28.81
N ALA A 124 22.49 -3.80 28.64
CA ALA A 124 21.77 -2.58 29.01
C ALA A 124 21.89 -2.37 30.53
N SER A 125 22.27 -1.16 30.91
CA SER A 125 22.63 -0.78 32.27
C SER A 125 22.11 0.62 32.57
N GLU A 126 22.06 0.97 33.86
CA GLU A 126 21.78 2.36 34.25
C GLU A 126 22.91 3.31 33.83
N ASP A 127 24.14 2.81 33.69
CA ASP A 127 25.27 3.63 33.26
C ASP A 127 25.22 3.94 31.75
N PRO A 128 25.35 5.21 31.34
CA PRO A 128 25.39 5.59 29.93
C PRO A 128 26.64 5.06 29.21
N ARG A 129 26.43 4.50 28.02
CA ARG A 129 27.47 3.99 27.12
C ARG A 129 27.23 4.50 25.71
N TRP A 130 27.62 5.74 25.47
CA TRP A 130 27.47 6.40 24.17
C TRP A 130 28.40 5.79 23.13
N ALA A 131 27.84 5.42 21.99
CA ALA A 131 28.58 4.97 20.82
C ALA A 131 28.05 5.66 19.57
N VAL A 132 28.95 5.92 18.61
CA VAL A 132 28.54 6.36 17.28
C VAL A 132 27.78 5.23 16.60
N VAL A 133 26.54 5.52 16.20
CA VAL A 133 25.64 4.55 15.55
C VAL A 133 25.40 4.89 14.08
N GLU A 134 25.66 6.14 13.70
CA GLU A 134 25.62 6.62 12.33
C GLU A 134 26.66 7.73 12.16
N ALA A 135 27.44 7.68 11.07
CA ALA A 135 28.54 8.61 10.80
C ALA A 135 28.06 9.93 10.17
N THR A 136 26.76 10.13 10.09
CA THR A 136 26.11 11.31 9.53
C THR A 136 25.12 11.90 10.55
N PRO A 137 24.76 13.20 10.46
CA PRO A 137 23.94 13.87 11.47
C PRO A 137 22.45 13.61 11.25
N ASN A 138 22.07 12.34 11.09
CA ASN A 138 20.70 11.90 10.95
C ASN A 138 20.51 10.51 11.58
N TRP A 139 19.31 10.27 12.08
CA TRP A 139 18.96 8.98 12.64
C TRP A 139 17.45 8.76 12.52
N GLY A 140 17.06 7.49 12.33
CA GLY A 140 15.67 7.08 12.30
C GLY A 140 15.40 5.96 13.28
N TRP A 141 14.29 6.04 14.03
CA TRP A 141 13.92 5.05 15.04
C TRP A 141 12.40 4.88 15.14
N PHE A 142 11.99 3.78 15.76
CA PHE A 142 10.59 3.41 16.01
C PHE A 142 10.25 3.75 17.46
N ASP A 143 10.01 5.03 17.75
CA ASP A 143 9.70 5.45 19.12
C ASP A 143 8.42 4.75 19.62
N LEU A 144 8.50 4.17 20.82
CA LEU A 144 7.39 3.40 21.37
C LEU A 144 6.16 4.27 21.66
N ARG A 145 6.36 5.57 21.88
CA ARG A 145 5.27 6.54 22.10
C ARG A 145 4.42 6.78 20.84
N LEU A 146 4.89 6.34 19.67
CA LEU A 146 4.20 6.47 18.39
C LEU A 146 3.40 5.20 18.02
N ARG A 147 3.42 4.15 18.85
CA ARG A 147 2.72 2.89 18.58
C ARG A 147 1.21 3.12 18.52
N THR A 148 0.60 2.64 17.45
CA THR A 148 -0.83 2.82 17.16
C THR A 148 -1.68 1.61 17.57
N ASP A 149 -1.05 0.45 17.74
CA ASP A 149 -1.69 -0.81 18.11
C ASP A 149 -2.20 -0.85 19.55
N SER A 150 -1.71 0.05 20.40
CA SER A 150 -2.15 0.21 21.79
C SER A 150 -3.08 1.40 22.01
N VAL A 151 -3.51 2.09 20.95
CA VAL A 151 -4.37 3.27 21.07
C VAL A 151 -5.83 2.83 21.04
N ASP A 152 -6.51 2.97 22.17
CA ASP A 152 -7.95 2.71 22.27
C ASP A 152 -8.74 3.74 21.45
N VAL A 153 -9.55 3.25 20.51
CA VAL A 153 -10.46 4.09 19.73
C VAL A 153 -11.85 4.01 20.37
N PRO A 154 -12.42 5.13 20.86
CA PRO A 154 -13.76 5.10 21.44
C PRO A 154 -14.81 4.65 20.41
N ASP A 155 -15.77 3.81 20.82
CA ASP A 155 -16.84 3.31 19.94
C ASP A 155 -17.58 4.44 19.21
N GLN A 156 -17.83 5.57 19.89
CA GLN A 156 -18.47 6.74 19.29
C GLN A 156 -17.68 7.30 18.09
N VAL A 157 -16.34 7.23 18.12
CA VAL A 157 -15.49 7.66 17.02
C VAL A 157 -15.62 6.68 15.85
N VAL A 158 -15.58 5.37 16.14
CA VAL A 158 -15.76 4.31 15.14
C VAL A 158 -17.13 4.45 14.46
N ASP A 159 -18.20 4.54 15.25
CA ASP A 159 -19.58 4.64 14.77
C ASP A 159 -19.88 5.92 14.01
N SER A 160 -19.11 7.00 14.27
CA SER A 160 -19.26 8.24 13.52
C SER A 160 -18.90 8.10 12.03
N GLY A 161 -18.09 7.09 11.69
CA GLY A 161 -17.58 6.86 10.33
C GLY A 161 -16.75 8.03 9.79
N LYS A 162 -16.16 8.85 10.66
CA LYS A 162 -15.38 10.04 10.29
C LYS A 162 -13.98 9.99 10.83
N THR A 163 -13.07 10.64 10.11
CA THR A 163 -11.73 10.92 10.61
C THR A 163 -11.81 11.73 11.90
N ALA A 164 -11.05 11.34 12.93
CA ALA A 164 -11.04 12.03 14.20
C ALA A 164 -9.65 11.97 14.85
N SER A 165 -9.28 13.05 15.54
CA SER A 165 -8.13 13.02 16.46
C SER A 165 -8.57 12.33 17.75
N ILE A 166 -7.81 11.32 18.17
CA ILE A 166 -8.16 10.43 19.30
C ILE A 166 -7.14 10.46 20.44
N GLY A 167 -6.06 11.25 20.30
CA GLY A 167 -5.05 11.39 21.35
C GLY A 167 -3.86 12.20 20.87
N THR A 168 -2.95 12.53 21.79
CA THR A 168 -1.68 13.19 21.48
C THR A 168 -0.49 12.36 21.93
N TRP A 169 0.66 12.61 21.31
CA TRP A 169 1.93 12.05 21.70
C TRP A 169 2.99 13.16 21.72
N SER A 170 4.04 12.95 22.52
CA SER A 170 5.15 13.90 22.61
C SER A 170 6.46 13.21 22.97
N LEU A 171 7.55 13.72 22.43
CA LEU A 171 8.91 13.30 22.71
C LEU A 171 9.66 14.50 23.29
N PRO A 172 10.09 14.45 24.56
CA PRO A 172 10.98 15.45 25.13
C PRO A 172 12.32 15.42 24.40
N VAL A 173 12.80 16.60 24.05
CA VAL A 173 14.10 16.79 23.42
C VAL A 173 14.82 17.99 24.02
N GLN A 174 16.15 17.96 23.97
CA GLN A 174 16.99 19.11 24.25
C GLN A 174 17.79 19.45 22.99
N PHE A 175 17.63 20.67 22.47
CA PHE A 175 18.35 21.17 21.31
C PHE A 175 19.33 22.29 21.72
N GLY A 176 20.62 21.96 21.78
CA GLY A 176 21.61 22.79 22.46
C GLY A 176 21.26 22.95 23.95
N ASP A 177 21.00 24.17 24.39
CA ASP A 177 20.60 24.49 25.77
C ASP A 177 19.08 24.64 25.93
N THR A 178 18.30 24.39 24.87
CA THR A 178 16.84 24.59 24.87
C THR A 178 16.11 23.27 25.02
N VAL A 179 15.33 23.12 26.09
CA VAL A 179 14.37 22.02 26.25
C VAL A 179 13.12 22.33 25.42
N SER A 180 12.66 21.35 24.64
CA SER A 180 11.48 21.46 23.79
C SER A 180 10.83 20.07 23.60
N MET A 181 9.83 19.96 22.73
CA MET A 181 9.16 18.71 22.41
C MET A 181 8.92 18.57 20.91
N ILE A 182 9.13 17.36 20.38
CA ILE A 182 8.55 16.95 19.11
C ILE A 182 7.20 16.31 19.43
N SER A 183 6.11 16.87 18.92
CA SER A 183 4.76 16.43 19.27
C SER A 183 3.92 16.08 18.05
N GLY A 184 2.81 15.41 18.32
CA GLY A 184 1.82 15.09 17.31
C GLY A 184 0.54 14.55 17.92
N HIS A 185 -0.30 14.02 17.06
CA HIS A 185 -1.57 13.40 17.43
C HIS A 185 -1.77 12.04 16.79
N PHE A 186 -2.69 11.28 17.36
CA PHE A 186 -3.23 10.07 16.76
C PHE A 186 -4.53 10.41 16.04
N GLU A 187 -4.63 9.97 14.80
CA GLU A 187 -5.79 10.17 13.94
C GLU A 187 -6.40 8.80 13.61
N TYR A 188 -7.64 8.58 14.03
CA TYR A 188 -8.47 7.49 13.52
C TYR A 188 -8.94 7.82 12.11
N ARG A 189 -8.84 6.85 11.20
CA ARG A 189 -9.38 6.93 9.86
C ARG A 189 -10.29 5.75 9.57
N PRO A 190 -11.56 5.98 9.27
CA PRO A 190 -12.49 4.91 8.91
C PRO A 190 -12.05 4.27 7.59
N ASP A 191 -12.32 2.98 7.46
CA ASP A 191 -12.15 2.27 6.20
C ASP A 191 -13.16 2.79 5.17
N ALA A 192 -12.71 2.90 3.93
CA ALA A 192 -13.55 3.39 2.85
C ALA A 192 -14.57 2.31 2.47
N ASN A 193 -15.79 2.41 2.99
CA ASN A 193 -16.91 1.57 2.59
C ASN A 193 -17.87 2.34 1.66
N GLY A 194 -17.89 1.95 0.39
CA GLY A 194 -18.63 2.67 -0.64
C GLY A 194 -18.33 2.18 -2.04
N MET A 195 -18.93 2.85 -3.01
CA MET A 195 -18.83 2.49 -4.43
C MET A 195 -18.35 3.66 -5.29
N ILE A 196 -17.55 3.33 -6.30
CA ILE A 196 -17.15 4.27 -7.34
C ILE A 196 -18.19 4.21 -8.46
N GLN A 197 -18.76 5.36 -8.81
CA GLN A 197 -19.63 5.51 -9.95
C GLN A 197 -19.00 6.43 -11.00
N ALA A 198 -18.80 5.89 -12.19
CA ALA A 198 -18.37 6.66 -13.35
C ALA A 198 -19.57 7.32 -14.04
N ASN A 199 -19.36 8.52 -14.57
CA ASN A 199 -20.35 9.29 -15.32
C ASN A 199 -19.68 9.95 -16.54
N VAL A 200 -20.30 9.81 -17.72
CA VAL A 200 -19.88 10.52 -18.93
C VAL A 200 -20.36 11.97 -18.81
N ALA A 201 -19.45 12.93 -19.01
CA ALA A 201 -19.75 14.36 -18.91
C ALA A 201 -19.84 15.05 -20.28
N ASP A 202 -19.01 14.63 -21.24
CA ASP A 202 -18.99 15.20 -22.59
C ASP A 202 -18.62 14.10 -23.62
N LEU A 203 -19.35 14.08 -24.72
CA LEU A 203 -19.13 13.14 -25.83
C LEU A 203 -18.25 13.71 -26.95
N GLY A 204 -17.92 15.01 -26.90
CA GLY A 204 -17.15 15.67 -27.94
C GLY A 204 -17.79 15.48 -29.33
N ALA A 205 -17.00 15.03 -30.29
CA ALA A 205 -17.46 14.80 -31.66
C ALA A 205 -18.49 13.65 -31.82
N LEU A 206 -18.79 12.89 -30.76
CA LEU A 206 -19.81 11.83 -30.78
C LEU A 206 -21.22 12.32 -30.44
N GLN A 207 -21.41 13.59 -30.09
CA GLN A 207 -22.74 14.16 -29.86
C GLN A 207 -23.66 13.90 -31.06
N GLY A 208 -24.80 13.26 -30.82
CA GLY A 208 -25.77 12.85 -31.84
C GLY A 208 -25.36 11.67 -32.73
N LYS A 209 -24.15 11.11 -32.55
CA LYS A 209 -23.62 9.97 -33.33
C LYS A 209 -23.42 8.71 -32.50
N ALA A 210 -23.43 8.81 -31.18
CA ALA A 210 -23.31 7.67 -30.28
C ALA A 210 -24.12 7.88 -29.00
N MET A 211 -24.48 6.77 -28.37
CA MET A 211 -24.87 6.72 -26.96
C MET A 211 -23.72 6.09 -26.17
N VAL A 212 -23.23 6.79 -25.13
CA VAL A 212 -22.24 6.23 -24.20
C VAL A 212 -22.82 6.25 -22.79
N ARG A 213 -22.74 5.13 -22.08
CA ARG A 213 -23.18 5.01 -20.69
C ARG A 213 -22.11 4.33 -19.86
N ALA A 214 -21.90 4.84 -18.65
CA ALA A 214 -21.17 4.09 -17.65
C ALA A 214 -22.02 2.92 -17.14
N MET A 215 -21.38 1.77 -16.96
CA MET A 215 -21.98 0.58 -16.38
C MET A 215 -21.43 0.42 -14.96
N PRO A 216 -22.29 0.34 -13.93
CA PRO A 216 -21.84 0.13 -12.56
C PRO A 216 -21.16 -1.25 -12.44
N GLY A 217 -20.14 -1.31 -11.59
CA GLY A 217 -19.43 -2.53 -11.23
C GLY A 217 -18.65 -2.32 -9.93
N SER A 218 -18.61 -3.32 -9.05
CA SER A 218 -18.10 -3.20 -7.67
C SER A 218 -16.60 -2.85 -7.57
N SER A 219 -15.81 -3.08 -8.63
CA SER A 219 -14.37 -2.71 -8.64
C SER A 219 -13.78 -2.38 -10.01
N ARG A 220 -14.54 -2.59 -11.10
CA ARG A 220 -14.11 -2.37 -12.48
C ARG A 220 -15.27 -1.79 -13.28
N PRO A 221 -15.58 -0.49 -13.13
CA PRO A 221 -16.59 0.16 -13.94
C PRO A 221 -16.31 -0.05 -15.43
N GLY A 222 -17.38 -0.26 -16.17
CA GLY A 222 -17.34 -0.41 -17.63
C GLY A 222 -17.97 0.77 -18.33
N LEU A 223 -17.72 0.87 -19.63
CA LEU A 223 -18.50 1.73 -20.52
C LEU A 223 -19.22 0.87 -21.54
N PHE A 224 -20.42 1.30 -21.89
CA PHE A 224 -21.18 0.81 -23.03
C PHE A 224 -21.27 1.91 -24.08
N LEU A 225 -20.93 1.58 -25.33
CA LEU A 225 -21.07 2.48 -26.46
C LEU A 225 -21.95 1.83 -27.51
N SER A 226 -22.92 2.59 -28.02
CA SER A 226 -23.66 2.26 -29.24
C SER A 226 -23.42 3.35 -30.26
N TYR A 227 -22.90 2.96 -31.43
CA TYR A 227 -22.48 3.88 -32.49
C TYR A 227 -23.47 3.88 -33.66
N TYR A 228 -23.79 5.05 -34.18
CA TYR A 228 -24.73 5.26 -35.30
C TYR A 228 -24.17 6.18 -36.38
N GLY A 229 -22.88 6.54 -36.31
CA GLY A 229 -22.24 7.37 -37.32
C GLY A 229 -21.84 6.59 -38.58
N ASP A 230 -21.60 7.32 -39.66
CA ASP A 230 -21.27 6.74 -40.98
C ASP A 230 -19.76 6.46 -41.15
N SER A 231 -18.91 7.22 -40.46
CA SER A 231 -17.45 7.04 -40.51
C SER A 231 -16.99 6.08 -39.41
N PRO A 232 -15.95 5.25 -39.62
CA PRO A 232 -15.40 4.43 -38.55
C PRO A 232 -14.94 5.26 -37.35
N LEU A 233 -15.31 4.82 -36.15
CA LEU A 233 -14.86 5.38 -34.87
C LEU A 233 -13.79 4.47 -34.28
N THR A 234 -12.60 4.99 -34.03
CA THR A 234 -11.55 4.32 -33.25
C THR A 234 -11.50 4.94 -31.85
N LEU A 235 -11.65 4.12 -30.82
CA LEU A 235 -11.34 4.47 -29.45
C LEU A 235 -9.86 4.16 -29.18
N MET A 236 -9.17 5.09 -28.52
CA MET A 236 -7.79 4.89 -28.10
C MET A 236 -7.73 4.29 -26.70
N GLY A 237 -6.74 3.44 -26.46
CA GLY A 237 -6.44 2.80 -25.18
C GLY A 237 -5.75 3.74 -24.20
N GLU A 238 -5.25 3.19 -23.09
CA GLU A 238 -4.58 3.97 -22.03
C GLU A 238 -3.25 4.59 -22.47
N GLN A 239 -2.60 4.02 -23.50
CA GLN A 239 -1.31 4.48 -24.01
C GLN A 239 -1.46 5.23 -25.35
N ASP A 240 -2.66 5.75 -25.64
CA ASP A 240 -3.02 6.38 -26.91
C ASP A 240 -2.84 5.43 -28.12
N GLU A 241 -2.98 4.12 -27.92
CA GLU A 241 -2.96 3.12 -28.99
C GLU A 241 -4.36 2.80 -29.52
N PRO A 242 -4.55 2.44 -30.80
CA PRO A 242 -5.84 1.97 -31.29
C PRO A 242 -6.33 0.77 -30.48
N PHE A 243 -7.53 0.86 -29.91
CA PHE A 243 -8.04 -0.14 -28.97
C PHE A 243 -9.31 -0.84 -29.49
N LEU A 244 -10.39 -0.08 -29.71
CA LEU A 244 -11.64 -0.59 -30.26
C LEU A 244 -12.01 0.21 -31.51
N ARG A 245 -12.57 -0.46 -32.52
CA ARG A 245 -13.10 0.18 -33.72
C ARG A 245 -14.58 -0.16 -33.87
N PHE A 246 -15.41 0.87 -34.00
CA PHE A 246 -16.86 0.78 -34.20
C PHE A 246 -17.21 1.22 -35.62
N SER A 247 -18.08 0.45 -36.26
CA SER A 247 -18.69 0.79 -37.54
C SER A 247 -20.11 0.19 -37.64
N GLN A 248 -20.81 0.46 -38.74
CA GLN A 248 -22.09 -0.19 -39.00
C GLN A 248 -21.97 -1.71 -39.23
N GLN A 249 -20.78 -2.20 -39.57
CA GLN A 249 -20.53 -3.62 -39.82
C GLN A 249 -20.21 -4.40 -38.53
N GLY A 250 -19.92 -3.71 -37.43
CA GLY A 250 -19.66 -4.35 -36.14
C GLY A 250 -18.66 -3.59 -35.28
N VAL A 251 -18.16 -4.29 -34.26
CA VAL A 251 -17.07 -3.81 -33.41
C VAL A 251 -15.89 -4.76 -33.52
N GLU A 252 -14.69 -4.19 -33.58
CA GLU A 252 -13.42 -4.90 -33.64
C GLU A 252 -12.52 -4.45 -32.49
N ALA A 253 -11.78 -5.39 -31.89
CA ALA A 253 -10.70 -5.11 -30.95
C ALA A 253 -9.35 -5.22 -31.66
N ASN A 254 -8.43 -4.31 -31.32
CA ASN A 254 -7.04 -4.46 -31.70
C ASN A 254 -6.37 -5.47 -30.78
N ARG A 255 -6.02 -6.64 -31.32
CA ARG A 255 -5.39 -7.72 -30.56
C ARG A 255 -3.95 -7.40 -30.13
N ASN A 256 -3.34 -6.34 -30.66
CA ASN A 256 -2.04 -5.85 -30.20
C ASN A 256 -2.15 -4.70 -29.17
N SER A 257 -3.35 -4.26 -28.78
CA SER A 257 -3.53 -3.21 -27.77
C SER A 257 -3.18 -3.76 -26.37
N PRO A 258 -2.25 -3.11 -25.63
CA PRO A 258 -2.02 -3.41 -24.22
C PRO A 258 -3.28 -3.21 -23.36
N THR A 259 -4.14 -2.24 -23.72
CA THR A 259 -5.45 -2.07 -23.07
C THR A 259 -6.31 -3.32 -23.27
N TRP A 260 -6.39 -3.87 -24.48
CA TRP A 260 -7.12 -5.12 -24.76
C TRP A 260 -6.57 -6.32 -23.99
N ALA A 261 -5.24 -6.43 -23.83
CA ALA A 261 -4.62 -7.48 -23.02
C ALA A 261 -5.16 -7.52 -21.59
N THR A 262 -5.53 -6.35 -21.04
CA THR A 262 -5.99 -6.20 -19.66
C THR A 262 -7.49 -6.43 -19.50
N VAL A 263 -8.29 -6.06 -20.51
CA VAL A 263 -9.75 -5.96 -20.38
C VAL A 263 -10.55 -6.97 -21.22
N ALA A 264 -9.90 -7.76 -22.06
CA ALA A 264 -10.56 -8.78 -22.88
C ALA A 264 -11.34 -9.77 -22.00
N PRO A 265 -12.65 -9.99 -22.26
CA PRO A 265 -13.41 -10.99 -21.53
C PRO A 265 -13.00 -12.40 -21.95
N ALA A 266 -13.25 -13.37 -21.08
CA ALA A 266 -13.01 -14.78 -21.38
C ALA A 266 -13.75 -15.20 -22.66
N GLY A 267 -13.04 -15.89 -23.57
CA GLY A 267 -13.59 -16.33 -24.85
C GLY A 267 -13.53 -15.31 -25.99
N ALA A 268 -13.12 -14.06 -25.73
CA ALA A 268 -12.85 -13.09 -26.79
C ALA A 268 -11.50 -13.37 -27.49
N PRO A 269 -11.27 -12.81 -28.70
CA PRO A 269 -9.98 -12.94 -29.39
C PRO A 269 -8.81 -12.54 -28.50
N SER A 270 -7.88 -13.47 -28.26
CA SER A 270 -6.77 -13.25 -27.33
C SER A 270 -5.82 -12.17 -27.82
N TYR A 271 -5.25 -11.42 -26.88
CA TYR A 271 -4.12 -10.53 -27.14
C TYR A 271 -2.97 -11.28 -27.81
N VAL A 272 -2.27 -10.60 -28.70
CA VAL A 272 -1.06 -11.07 -29.36
C VAL A 272 0.04 -10.05 -29.07
N GLY A 273 1.12 -10.52 -28.45
CA GLY A 273 2.32 -9.71 -28.19
C GLY A 273 2.82 -9.02 -29.46
N ASN A 274 3.26 -7.78 -29.34
CA ASN A 274 3.81 -7.02 -30.45
C ASN A 274 5.33 -6.85 -30.29
N ASP A 275 6.09 -7.90 -30.60
CA ASP A 275 7.55 -7.92 -30.41
C ASP A 275 8.29 -6.99 -31.40
N ASN A 276 7.64 -6.58 -32.50
CA ASN A 276 8.28 -5.88 -33.62
C ASN A 276 7.54 -4.61 -34.09
N GLY A 277 6.62 -4.06 -33.31
CA GLY A 277 5.91 -2.80 -33.64
C GLY A 277 5.02 -2.86 -34.88
N SER A 278 4.50 -4.04 -35.24
CA SER A 278 3.70 -4.23 -36.46
C SER A 278 2.27 -3.67 -36.36
N GLU A 279 1.68 -3.53 -37.54
CA GLU A 279 0.35 -3.02 -37.91
C GLU A 279 -0.81 -3.48 -37.01
N VAL A 280 -1.83 -2.63 -36.88
CA VAL A 280 -3.01 -2.85 -36.04
C VAL A 280 -3.74 -4.14 -36.42
N LEU A 281 -3.81 -5.11 -35.50
CA LEU A 281 -4.46 -6.41 -35.74
C LEU A 281 -5.91 -6.43 -35.27
N TRP A 282 -6.82 -6.00 -36.13
CA TRP A 282 -8.26 -6.01 -35.85
C TRP A 282 -8.85 -7.42 -35.85
N ALA A 283 -9.67 -7.72 -34.83
CA ALA A 283 -10.52 -8.90 -34.80
C ALA A 283 -11.93 -8.53 -34.36
N ARG A 284 -12.93 -9.05 -35.07
CA ARG A 284 -14.34 -8.79 -34.78
C ARG A 284 -14.73 -9.40 -33.43
N ILE A 285 -15.36 -8.58 -32.59
CA ILE A 285 -15.87 -8.94 -31.26
C ILE A 285 -17.38 -8.76 -31.13
N SER A 286 -18.01 -8.01 -32.04
CA SER A 286 -19.46 -7.84 -32.09
C SER A 286 -19.95 -7.78 -33.54
N GLY A 287 -21.13 -8.35 -33.76
CA GLY A 287 -21.85 -8.28 -35.03
C GLY A 287 -22.61 -6.97 -35.25
N GLY A 288 -22.98 -6.28 -34.17
CA GLY A 288 -23.68 -4.99 -34.19
C GLY A 288 -22.75 -3.82 -33.87
N SER A 289 -23.25 -2.60 -33.97
CA SER A 289 -22.49 -1.36 -33.74
C SER A 289 -22.42 -0.93 -32.27
N SER A 290 -22.63 -1.87 -31.34
CA SER A 290 -22.57 -1.62 -29.90
C SER A 290 -21.68 -2.63 -29.19
N TYR A 291 -20.98 -2.18 -28.16
CA TYR A 291 -20.12 -3.01 -27.33
C TYR A 291 -19.93 -2.40 -25.94
N GLY A 292 -19.84 -3.26 -24.94
CA GLY A 292 -19.50 -2.90 -23.56
C GLY A 292 -18.13 -3.47 -23.18
N TRP A 293 -17.31 -2.68 -22.50
CA TRP A 293 -15.98 -3.09 -22.04
C TRP A 293 -15.72 -2.58 -20.62
N ILE A 294 -14.80 -3.24 -19.91
CA ILE A 294 -14.20 -2.68 -18.69
C ILE A 294 -13.31 -1.52 -19.11
N GLU A 295 -13.51 -0.33 -18.53
CA GLU A 295 -12.74 0.86 -18.87
C GLU A 295 -11.80 1.25 -17.72
N PRO A 296 -10.50 0.92 -17.79
CA PRO A 296 -9.56 1.12 -16.69
C PRO A 296 -9.47 2.59 -16.26
N ARG A 297 -9.62 3.54 -17.20
CA ARG A 297 -9.54 4.97 -16.91
C ARG A 297 -10.68 5.45 -16.01
N THR A 298 -11.81 4.76 -16.01
CA THR A 298 -12.95 5.08 -15.12
C THR A 298 -12.77 4.51 -13.70
N SER A 299 -11.85 3.56 -13.51
CA SER A 299 -11.58 2.94 -12.21
C SER A 299 -10.73 3.86 -11.31
N TYR A 300 -10.92 3.71 -10.00
CA TYR A 300 -10.15 4.41 -8.96
C TYR A 300 -9.77 3.43 -7.85
N SER A 301 -8.46 3.29 -7.62
CA SER A 301 -7.88 2.47 -6.55
C SER A 301 -7.05 3.32 -5.58
N GLY A 302 -7.16 4.65 -5.68
CA GLY A 302 -6.49 5.59 -4.80
C GLY A 302 -7.22 5.74 -3.47
N ARG A 303 -6.68 6.59 -2.61
CA ARG A 303 -7.27 6.91 -1.31
C ARG A 303 -8.46 7.86 -1.46
N VAL A 304 -9.61 7.51 -0.89
CA VAL A 304 -10.73 8.44 -0.72
C VAL A 304 -10.47 9.28 0.54
N GLU A 305 -10.26 10.59 0.38
CA GLU A 305 -9.91 11.46 1.51
C GLU A 305 -11.05 11.62 2.53
N ASN A 306 -12.29 11.70 2.05
CA ASN A 306 -13.49 11.83 2.88
C ASN A 306 -14.47 10.67 2.59
N PRO A 307 -14.19 9.45 3.10
CA PRO A 307 -14.96 8.26 2.74
C PRO A 307 -16.42 8.31 3.18
N SER A 308 -16.79 9.19 4.10
CA SER A 308 -18.17 9.38 4.59
C SER A 308 -19.04 10.34 3.77
N GLN A 309 -18.50 10.95 2.72
CA GLN A 309 -19.25 11.89 1.88
C GLN A 309 -19.07 11.58 0.39
N PRO A 310 -20.11 11.77 -0.44
CA PRO A 310 -19.93 11.70 -1.88
C PRO A 310 -18.91 12.72 -2.37
N GLY A 311 -18.08 12.35 -3.34
CA GLY A 311 -17.03 13.24 -3.81
C GLY A 311 -16.39 12.82 -5.12
N LEU A 312 -15.89 13.80 -5.87
CA LEU A 312 -15.10 13.57 -7.08
C LEU A 312 -13.75 12.93 -6.70
N VAL A 313 -13.46 11.75 -7.25
CA VAL A 313 -12.16 11.09 -7.03
C VAL A 313 -11.25 11.13 -8.25
N LYS A 314 -11.83 11.24 -9.45
CA LYS A 314 -11.07 11.21 -10.70
C LYS A 314 -11.82 11.90 -11.84
N ARG A 315 -11.11 12.65 -12.66
CA ARG A 315 -11.55 13.03 -14.02
C ARG A 315 -10.83 12.16 -15.02
N TRP A 316 -11.52 11.77 -16.08
CA TRP A 316 -10.96 10.89 -17.10
C TRP A 316 -11.37 11.34 -18.49
N GLN A 317 -10.56 10.94 -19.48
CA GLN A 317 -10.82 11.18 -20.89
C GLN A 317 -10.43 9.95 -21.71
N ILE A 318 -11.13 9.75 -22.82
CA ILE A 318 -10.87 8.70 -23.80
C ILE A 318 -10.65 9.41 -25.14
N PRO A 319 -9.42 9.45 -25.66
CA PRO A 319 -9.18 9.96 -27.00
C PRO A 319 -9.90 9.09 -28.03
N ILE A 320 -10.45 9.76 -29.04
CA ILE A 320 -11.17 9.10 -30.12
C ILE A 320 -10.75 9.68 -31.47
N GLN A 321 -10.89 8.87 -32.51
CA GLN A 321 -10.70 9.26 -33.89
C GLN A 321 -11.90 8.85 -34.73
N ILE A 322 -12.46 9.80 -35.50
CA ILE A 322 -13.58 9.58 -36.42
C ILE A 322 -13.09 9.98 -37.81
N GLY A 323 -12.84 9.00 -38.69
CA GLY A 323 -12.07 9.26 -39.92
C GLY A 323 -10.71 9.88 -39.59
N ASP A 324 -10.45 11.09 -40.09
CA ASP A 324 -9.19 11.83 -39.83
C ASP A 324 -9.30 12.82 -38.66
N SER A 325 -10.50 13.00 -38.08
CA SER A 325 -10.72 13.96 -37.00
C SER A 325 -10.49 13.34 -35.63
N ARG A 326 -9.70 14.01 -34.79
CA ARG A 326 -9.51 13.64 -33.38
C ARG A 326 -10.48 14.38 -32.47
N SER A 327 -10.95 13.72 -31.42
CA SER A 327 -11.76 14.30 -30.35
C SER A 327 -11.56 13.48 -29.06
N GLN A 328 -12.40 13.70 -28.05
CA GLN A 328 -12.35 12.95 -26.79
C GLN A 328 -13.74 12.81 -26.16
N ILE A 329 -13.94 11.68 -25.48
CA ILE A 329 -15.02 11.51 -24.51
C ILE A 329 -14.46 11.87 -23.14
N GLN A 330 -15.18 12.67 -22.37
CA GLN A 330 -14.76 13.09 -21.02
C GLN A 330 -15.76 12.63 -19.99
N GLY A 331 -15.29 12.40 -18.77
CA GLY A 331 -16.15 12.08 -17.66
C GLY A 331 -15.47 12.20 -16.30
N LYS A 332 -16.22 11.77 -15.29
CA LYS A 332 -15.81 11.79 -13.89
C LYS A 332 -16.13 10.47 -13.21
N SER A 333 -15.34 10.13 -12.20
CA SER A 333 -15.65 9.05 -11.25
C SER A 333 -15.84 9.67 -9.88
N GLU A 334 -16.96 9.33 -9.25
CA GLU A 334 -17.39 9.86 -7.97
C GLU A 334 -17.51 8.70 -6.97
N TRP A 335 -17.04 8.94 -5.75
CA TRP A 335 -17.26 8.07 -4.61
C TRP A 335 -18.64 8.31 -4.04
N PHE A 336 -19.31 7.24 -3.63
CA PHE A 336 -20.53 7.26 -2.87
C PHE A 336 -20.37 6.34 -1.65
N PRO A 337 -20.48 6.87 -0.41
CA PRO A 337 -20.48 6.04 0.78
C PRO A 337 -21.67 5.08 0.74
N ILE A 338 -21.45 3.85 1.17
CA ILE A 338 -22.53 2.89 1.44
C ILE A 338 -22.70 2.89 2.96
N GLU A 339 -23.88 3.29 3.43
CA GLU A 339 -24.21 3.13 4.84
C GLU A 339 -24.25 1.62 5.14
N PRO A 340 -23.59 1.16 6.22
CA PRO A 340 -23.81 -0.19 6.71
C PRO A 340 -25.31 -0.35 6.96
N GLU A 341 -25.93 -1.40 6.42
CA GLU A 341 -27.28 -1.76 6.86
C GLU A 341 -27.20 -1.95 8.38
N ALA A 342 -27.83 -1.04 9.13
CA ALA A 342 -27.95 -1.21 10.56
C ALA A 342 -28.60 -2.57 10.78
N ASP A 343 -27.89 -3.46 11.44
CA ASP A 343 -28.38 -4.77 11.84
C ASP A 343 -29.61 -4.51 12.72
N LYS A 344 -30.79 -4.52 12.09
CA LYS A 344 -32.06 -4.41 12.80
C LYS A 344 -32.25 -5.76 13.45
N GLY A 345 -31.59 -5.92 14.60
CA GLY A 345 -31.71 -7.10 15.44
C GLY A 345 -33.17 -7.52 15.56
N HIS A 346 -33.43 -8.73 15.09
CA HIS A 346 -34.68 -9.45 15.31
C HIS A 346 -34.56 -10.35 16.52
#